data_AF-E3RRF1-F1
#
_entry.id   AF-E3RRF1-F1
#
_cell.length_a   1.000
_cell.length_b   1.000
_cell.length_c   1.000
_cell.angle_alpha   90.00
_cell.angle_beta   90.00
_cell.angle_gamma   90.00
#
_symmetry.space_group_name_H-M   'P 1'
#
loop_
_entity.id
_entity.type
_entity.pdbx_description
1 polymer ?
#
loop_
_entity_poly.entity_id
_entity_poly.type
_entity_poly.pdbx_seq_one_letter_code
_entity_poly.pdbx_strand_id
1 'polypeptide(L)'
;MALSAGATAYLYHYVVLPPQLPQKDNHDAAHERSLFEVVIHALVDLKEKVKSGHKNTITSAIATVENLRDSRVTYGYVSEIQLQELLLKLMRCETDGAVPLEIKAQNADILVSGCAESLIFEFFELSPTIQAATQEGPLTRTFLDYVLSVPIVKAANSDLRSSIAGTIAKIAT
;
A
#
# COMPACT_ATOMS: atom_id res chain seq x y z
N MET A 1 -2.13 -13.30 18.48
CA MET A 1 -3.07 -12.19 18.76
C MET A 1 -4.50 -12.70 18.54
N ALA A 2 -5.44 -12.44 19.45
CA ALA A 2 -6.85 -12.81 19.25
C ALA A 2 -7.59 -11.64 18.58
N LEU A 3 -8.19 -11.90 17.41
CA LEU A 3 -9.01 -10.91 16.70
C LEU A 3 -10.40 -10.81 17.33
N SER A 4 -11.06 -9.66 17.17
CA SER A 4 -12.49 -9.56 17.49
C SER A 4 -13.32 -10.43 16.53
N ALA A 5 -14.54 -10.78 16.93
CA ALA A 5 -15.45 -11.52 16.06
C ALA A 5 -15.75 -10.74 14.76
N GLY A 6 -15.90 -9.41 14.86
CA GLY A 6 -16.10 -8.52 13.71
C GLY A 6 -14.92 -8.50 12.75
N ALA A 7 -13.70 -8.34 13.28
CA ALA A 7 -12.48 -8.39 12.47
C ALA A 7 -12.31 -9.77 11.82
N THR A 8 -12.55 -10.86 12.55
CA THR A 8 -12.45 -12.21 12.00
C THR A 8 -13.43 -12.44 10.84
N ALA A 9 -14.69 -12.02 11.01
CA ALA A 9 -15.70 -12.12 9.95
C ALA A 9 -15.32 -11.27 8.73
N TYR A 10 -14.82 -10.05 8.96
CA TYR A 10 -14.30 -9.18 7.90
C TYR A 10 -13.19 -9.88 7.11
N LEU A 11 -12.11 -10.34 7.77
CA LEU A 11 -11.00 -10.99 7.07
C LEU A 11 -11.42 -12.26 6.33
N TYR A 12 -12.30 -13.06 6.93
CA TYR A 12 -12.87 -14.24 6.28
C TYR A 12 -13.56 -13.87 4.97
N HIS A 13 -14.38 -12.82 4.98
CA HIS A 13 -15.10 -12.35 3.80
C HIS A 13 -14.25 -11.56 2.81
N TYR A 14 -13.06 -11.07 3.15
CA TYR A 14 -12.25 -10.31 2.20
C TYR A 14 -11.05 -11.09 1.66
N VAL A 15 -10.58 -12.10 2.37
CA VAL A 15 -9.35 -12.85 2.02
C VAL A 15 -9.66 -14.30 1.65
N VAL A 16 -10.53 -14.98 2.40
CA VAL A 16 -10.77 -16.43 2.23
C VAL A 16 -11.97 -16.71 1.33
N LEU A 17 -13.05 -15.96 1.57
CA LEU A 17 -14.32 -16.05 0.87
C LEU A 17 -14.75 -14.63 0.47
N PRO A 18 -14.02 -13.98 -0.45
CA PRO A 18 -14.50 -12.77 -1.11
C PRO A 18 -15.94 -13.05 -1.53
N PRO A 19 -16.97 -12.38 -0.98
CA PRO A 19 -18.35 -12.67 -1.32
C PRO A 19 -18.50 -12.52 -2.83
N GLN A 20 -19.53 -13.16 -3.37
CA GLN A 20 -19.98 -12.86 -4.73
C GLN A 20 -20.08 -11.34 -4.87
N LEU A 21 -19.20 -10.76 -5.70
CA LEU A 21 -19.04 -9.36 -6.10
C LEU A 21 -19.37 -8.32 -5.01
N PRO A 22 -18.46 -7.39 -4.64
CA PRO A 22 -18.76 -6.38 -3.62
C PRO A 22 -20.05 -5.61 -3.94
N GLN A 23 -21.14 -5.98 -3.26
CA GLN A 23 -22.47 -5.39 -3.46
C GLN A 23 -22.55 -3.99 -2.83
N LYS A 24 -21.62 -3.67 -1.93
CA LYS A 24 -21.51 -2.41 -1.23
C LYS A 24 -20.07 -2.17 -0.80
N ASP A 25 -19.66 -0.90 -0.74
CA ASP A 25 -18.45 -0.50 -0.05
C ASP A 25 -18.63 -0.72 1.46
N ASN A 26 -17.98 -1.76 1.96
CA ASN A 26 -17.92 -2.15 3.37
C ASN A 26 -16.53 -1.91 3.96
N HIS A 27 -15.75 -1.00 3.39
CA HIS A 27 -14.46 -0.57 3.91
C HIS A 27 -14.52 -0.22 5.41
N ASP A 28 -13.58 -0.78 6.16
CA ASP A 28 -13.38 -0.50 7.59
C ASP A 28 -11.88 -0.46 7.89
N ALA A 29 -11.36 0.75 8.13
CA ALA A 29 -9.94 0.97 8.37
C ALA A 29 -9.40 0.23 9.61
N ALA A 30 -10.23 -0.01 10.63
CA ALA A 30 -9.80 -0.74 11.83
C ALA A 30 -9.68 -2.24 11.56
N HIS A 31 -10.58 -2.80 10.75
CA HIS A 31 -10.48 -4.18 10.28
C HIS A 31 -9.33 -4.38 9.27
N GLU A 32 -9.09 -3.43 8.37
CA GLU A 32 -7.90 -3.44 7.51
C GLU A 32 -6.61 -3.39 8.33
N ARG A 33 -6.54 -2.53 9.35
CA ARG A 33 -5.40 -2.51 10.27
C ARG A 33 -5.20 -3.86 10.94
N SER A 34 -6.29 -4.52 11.36
CA SER A 34 -6.24 -5.86 11.93
C SER A 34 -5.70 -6.90 10.93
N LEU A 35 -6.01 -6.77 9.63
CA LEU A 35 -5.41 -7.59 8.58
C LEU A 35 -3.89 -7.42 8.52
N PHE A 36 -3.41 -6.18 8.48
CA PHE A 36 -1.97 -5.89 8.42
C PHE A 36 -1.22 -6.50 9.60
N GLU A 37 -1.75 -6.35 10.82
CA GLU A 37 -1.15 -6.96 12.01
C GLU A 37 -1.09 -8.49 11.89
N VAL A 38 -2.16 -9.15 11.44
CA VAL A 38 -2.17 -10.61 11.24
C VAL A 38 -1.12 -11.04 10.23
N VAL A 39 -1.03 -10.34 9.10
CA VAL A 39 -0.05 -10.65 8.04
C VAL A 39 1.39 -10.46 8.54
N ILE A 40 1.67 -9.35 9.24
CA ILE A 40 2.98 -9.07 9.83
C ILE A 40 3.37 -10.20 10.80
N HIS A 41 2.49 -10.57 11.73
CA HIS A 41 2.76 -11.66 12.67
C HIS A 41 3.00 -13.00 11.94
N ALA A 42 2.19 -13.32 10.94
CA ALA A 42 2.36 -14.54 10.16
C ALA A 42 3.69 -14.57 9.39
N LEU A 43 4.13 -13.43 8.84
CA LEU A 43 5.42 -13.32 8.16
C LEU A 43 6.61 -13.42 9.13
N VAL A 44 6.50 -12.84 10.33
CA VAL A 44 7.50 -13.00 11.41
C VAL A 44 7.62 -14.48 11.79
N ASP A 45 6.50 -15.18 12.01
CA ASP A 45 6.48 -16.62 12.30
C ASP A 45 7.07 -17.45 11.15
N LEU A 46 6.81 -17.06 9.90
CA LEU A 46 7.35 -17.71 8.71
C LEU A 46 8.88 -17.53 8.62
N LYS A 47 9.39 -16.32 8.92
CA LYS A 47 10.82 -16.00 8.88
C LYS A 47 11.65 -16.93 9.77
N GLU A 48 11.12 -17.34 10.90
CA GLU A 48 11.78 -18.26 11.83
C GLU A 48 11.77 -19.71 11.36
N LYS A 49 10.85 -20.08 10.45
CA LYS A 49 10.68 -21.45 9.96
C LYS A 49 11.36 -21.73 8.63
N VAL A 50 11.76 -20.69 7.87
CA VAL A 50 12.40 -20.85 6.57
C VAL A 50 13.92 -20.95 6.64
N LYS A 51 14.53 -21.46 5.57
CA LYS A 51 15.99 -21.46 5.37
C LYS A 51 16.55 -20.03 5.32
N SER A 52 17.81 -19.87 5.73
CA SER A 52 18.51 -18.58 5.78
C SER A 52 18.44 -17.78 4.46
N GLY A 53 18.53 -18.45 3.31
CA GLY A 53 18.45 -17.81 1.99
C GLY A 53 17.13 -17.08 1.70
N HIS A 54 16.05 -17.38 2.42
CA HIS A 54 14.76 -16.70 2.24
C HIS A 54 14.47 -15.63 3.29
N LYS A 55 15.30 -15.51 4.35
CA LYS A 55 15.04 -14.60 5.46
C LYS A 55 15.02 -13.13 5.01
N ASN A 56 15.89 -12.73 4.09
CA ASN A 56 15.93 -11.35 3.58
C ASN A 56 14.67 -10.99 2.78
N THR A 57 14.19 -11.90 1.93
CA THR A 57 12.93 -11.71 1.20
C THR A 57 11.76 -11.54 2.16
N ILE A 58 11.70 -12.33 3.22
CA ILE A 58 10.64 -12.21 4.23
C ILE A 58 10.79 -10.92 5.04
N THR A 59 12.00 -10.50 5.42
CA THR A 59 12.23 -9.20 6.05
C THR A 59 11.70 -8.06 5.17
N SER A 60 11.99 -8.09 3.87
CA SER A 60 11.47 -7.11 2.92
C SER A 60 9.96 -7.15 2.79
N ALA A 61 9.33 -8.33 2.86
CA ALA A 61 7.88 -8.47 2.85
C ALA A 61 7.24 -7.91 4.13
N ILE A 62 7.81 -8.20 5.31
CA ILE A 62 7.37 -7.64 6.59
C ILE A 62 7.39 -6.10 6.51
N ALA A 63 8.54 -5.54 6.13
CA ALA A 63 8.71 -4.10 6.06
C ALA A 63 7.78 -3.44 5.02
N THR A 64 7.53 -4.10 3.89
CA THR A 64 6.55 -3.61 2.90
C THR A 64 5.14 -3.48 3.48
N VAL A 65 4.70 -4.46 4.29
CA VAL A 65 3.37 -4.42 4.93
C VAL A 65 3.35 -3.40 6.08
N GLU A 66 4.44 -3.28 6.85
CA GLU A 66 4.58 -2.24 7.87
C GLU A 66 4.53 -0.83 7.25
N ASN A 67 5.22 -0.60 6.15
CA ASN A 67 5.20 0.65 5.40
C ASN A 67 3.79 0.98 4.87
N LEU A 68 3.05 -0.02 4.36
CA LEU A 68 1.66 0.15 3.95
C LEU A 68 0.74 0.55 5.11
N ARG A 69 0.94 -0.07 6.29
CA ARG A 69 0.19 0.26 7.51
C ARG A 69 0.54 1.66 8.00
N ASP A 70 1.82 2.00 8.00
CA ASP A 70 2.35 3.20 8.62
C ASP A 70 2.19 4.43 7.72
N SER A 71 1.94 4.25 6.41
CA SER A 71 1.61 5.34 5.49
C SER A 71 0.19 5.89 5.65
N ARG A 72 -0.66 5.26 6.49
CA ARG A 72 -2.10 5.56 6.60
C ARG A 72 -2.48 6.28 7.90
N VAL A 73 -3.44 7.21 7.77
CA VAL A 73 -4.18 7.75 8.93
C VAL A 73 -5.18 6.73 9.48
N THR A 74 -5.79 7.04 10.64
CA THR A 74 -6.81 6.20 11.31
C THR A 74 -7.99 5.80 10.41
N TYR A 75 -8.33 6.64 9.42
CA TYR A 75 -9.40 6.40 8.46
C TYR A 75 -8.99 5.55 7.24
N GLY A 76 -7.75 5.05 7.19
CA GLY A 76 -7.29 4.15 6.12
C GLY A 76 -6.75 4.84 4.86
N TYR A 77 -6.81 6.17 4.78
CA TYR A 77 -6.24 6.95 3.68
C TYR A 77 -4.75 7.26 3.89
N VAL A 78 -4.05 7.58 2.81
CA VAL A 78 -2.64 7.98 2.85
C VAL A 78 -2.47 9.29 3.64
N SER A 79 -1.52 9.28 4.58
CA SER A 79 -1.13 10.42 5.38
C SER A 79 0.04 11.16 4.74
N GLU A 80 -0.12 12.47 4.51
CA GLU A 80 0.97 13.30 4.00
C GLU A 80 2.22 13.23 4.89
N ILE A 81 2.04 13.38 6.20
CA ILE A 81 3.14 13.44 7.17
C ILE A 81 3.89 12.09 7.20
N GLN A 82 3.15 10.99 7.34
CA GLN A 82 3.77 9.67 7.42
C GLN A 82 4.41 9.26 6.10
N LEU A 83 3.78 9.60 4.96
CA LEU A 83 4.36 9.35 3.65
C LEU A 83 5.67 10.13 3.47
N GLN A 84 5.72 11.40 3.86
CA GLN A 84 6.94 12.20 3.78
C GLN A 84 8.09 11.57 4.59
N GLU A 85 7.80 11.02 5.77
CA GLU A 85 8.77 10.29 6.59
C GLU A 85 9.21 8.98 5.94
N LEU A 86 8.29 8.20 5.37
CA LEU A 86 8.60 6.95 4.68
C LEU A 86 9.46 7.18 3.43
N LEU A 87 9.17 8.22 2.64
CA LEU A 87 10.01 8.62 1.51
C LEU A 87 11.43 8.97 1.95
N LEU A 88 11.57 9.66 3.10
CA LEU A 88 12.89 9.96 3.66
C LEU A 88 13.64 8.70 4.10
N LYS A 89 12.94 7.76 4.75
CA LYS A 89 13.53 6.47 5.16
C LYS A 89 14.00 5.65 3.96
N LEU A 90 13.19 5.58 2.89
CA LEU A 90 13.56 4.92 1.65
C LEU A 90 14.85 5.50 1.05
N MET A 91 14.95 6.83 0.97
CA MET A 91 16.14 7.49 0.43
C MET A 91 17.41 7.24 1.24
N ARG A 92 17.27 7.02 2.55
CA ARG A 92 18.39 6.78 3.45
C ARG A 92 18.70 5.29 3.64
N CYS A 93 17.98 4.40 2.94
CA CYS A 93 18.04 2.96 3.14
C CYS A 93 17.79 2.57 4.62
N GLU A 94 16.93 3.32 5.31
CA GLU A 94 16.56 3.11 6.72
C GLU A 94 15.32 2.21 6.88
N THR A 95 14.69 1.82 5.77
CA THR A 95 13.61 0.83 5.74
C THR A 95 13.92 -0.23 4.70
N ASP A 96 13.60 -1.48 5.01
CA ASP A 96 13.52 -2.55 4.03
C ASP A 96 12.20 -2.45 3.24
N GLY A 97 12.15 -3.11 2.09
CA GLY A 97 10.93 -3.21 1.29
C GLY A 97 10.50 -1.92 0.59
N ALA A 98 9.34 -2.00 -0.05
CA ALA A 98 8.72 -0.86 -0.73
C ALA A 98 7.71 -0.17 0.19
N VAL A 99 7.18 0.96 -0.26
CA VAL A 99 6.06 1.68 0.35
C VAL A 99 4.88 1.59 -0.62
N PRO A 100 3.96 0.63 -0.44
CA PRO A 100 2.73 0.59 -1.20
C PRO A 100 1.77 1.66 -0.68
N LEU A 101 1.01 2.26 -1.59
CA LEU A 101 0.03 3.30 -1.31
C LEU A 101 -1.26 2.95 -2.05
N GLU A 102 -2.35 2.85 -1.30
CA GLU A 102 -3.67 2.56 -1.85
C GLU A 102 -4.42 3.88 -2.07
N ILE A 103 -4.68 4.21 -3.33
CA ILE A 103 -5.41 5.41 -3.75
C ILE A 103 -6.87 5.02 -3.98
N LYS A 104 -7.59 4.79 -2.87
CA LYS A 104 -8.97 4.27 -2.85
C LYS A 104 -9.92 5.07 -3.76
N ALA A 105 -9.82 6.41 -3.74
CA ALA A 105 -10.66 7.30 -4.55
C ALA A 105 -10.51 7.10 -6.07
N GLN A 106 -9.36 6.60 -6.52
CA GLN A 106 -9.07 6.37 -7.94
C GLN A 106 -9.04 4.90 -8.30
N ASN A 107 -9.25 3.99 -7.33
CA ASN A 107 -9.08 2.56 -7.53
C ASN A 107 -7.73 2.28 -8.19
N ALA A 108 -6.67 2.84 -7.61
CA ALA A 108 -5.30 2.77 -8.10
C ALA A 108 -4.35 2.56 -6.94
N ASP A 109 -3.18 2.00 -7.22
CA ASP A 109 -2.10 1.83 -6.27
C ASP A 109 -0.83 2.50 -6.78
N ILE A 110 0.01 2.96 -5.85
CA ILE A 110 1.36 3.44 -6.14
C ILE A 110 2.33 2.61 -5.31
N LEU A 111 3.31 1.97 -5.94
CA LEU A 111 4.41 1.31 -5.26
C LEU A 111 5.63 2.21 -5.33
N VAL A 112 6.12 2.65 -4.16
CA VAL A 112 7.34 3.44 -4.07
C VAL A 112 8.48 2.56 -3.58
N SER A 113 9.53 2.42 -4.38
CA SER A 113 10.74 1.69 -3.99
C SER A 113 11.95 2.62 -3.97
N GLY A 114 12.90 2.32 -3.08
CA GLY A 114 14.17 3.03 -2.99
C GLY A 114 15.28 2.23 -3.68
N CYS A 115 15.97 2.87 -4.63
CA CYS A 115 17.27 2.44 -5.11
C CYS A 115 18.33 3.42 -4.62
N ALA A 116 19.59 3.00 -4.50
CA ALA A 116 20.70 3.83 -4.02
C ALA A 116 20.88 5.17 -4.76
N GLU A 117 20.26 5.35 -5.92
CA GLU A 117 20.36 6.55 -6.75
C GLU A 117 19.03 7.31 -6.90
N SER A 118 17.89 6.65 -6.71
CA SER A 118 16.56 7.23 -6.99
C SER A 118 15.43 6.59 -6.20
N LEU A 119 14.39 7.38 -5.96
CA LEU A 119 13.07 6.87 -5.62
C LEU A 119 12.33 6.51 -6.91
N ILE A 120 11.80 5.29 -6.97
CA ILE A 120 11.04 4.78 -8.09
C ILE A 120 9.57 4.72 -7.68
N PHE A 121 8.70 5.32 -8.48
CA PHE A 121 7.25 5.30 -8.31
C PHE A 121 6.66 4.51 -9.47
N GLU A 122 6.01 3.40 -9.15
CA GLU A 122 5.28 2.56 -10.09
C GLU A 122 3.78 2.72 -9.84
N PHE A 123 3.01 3.00 -10.88
CA PHE A 123 1.58 3.27 -10.79
C PHE A 123 0.80 2.07 -11.34
N PHE A 124 -0.25 1.65 -10.64
CA PHE A 124 -1.09 0.52 -11.00
C PHE A 124 -2.56 0.94 -10.92
N GLU A 125 -3.35 0.63 -11.94
CA GLU A 125 -4.82 0.77 -11.87
C GLU A 125 -5.43 -0.56 -11.41
N LEU A 126 -6.29 -0.54 -10.40
CA LEU A 126 -7.10 -1.70 -10.01
C LEU A 126 -8.27 -1.87 -10.99
N SER A 127 -8.85 -3.06 -11.05
CA SER A 127 -9.97 -3.38 -11.96
C SER A 127 -11.13 -2.39 -11.81
N PRO A 128 -11.78 -1.95 -12.91
CA PRO A 128 -12.86 -0.97 -12.89
C PRO A 128 -13.95 -1.38 -11.90
N THR A 129 -14.61 -0.39 -11.30
CA THR A 129 -15.77 -0.65 -10.43
C THR A 129 -16.82 -1.44 -11.19
N ILE A 130 -17.61 -2.26 -10.49
CA ILE A 130 -18.70 -3.04 -11.11
C ILE A 130 -19.59 -2.11 -11.94
N GLN A 131 -19.95 -0.94 -11.40
CA GLN A 131 -20.77 0.03 -12.10
C GLN A 131 -20.15 0.49 -13.41
N ALA A 132 -18.84 0.81 -13.43
CA ALA A 132 -18.11 1.17 -14.64
C ALA A 132 -18.01 -0.02 -15.61
N ALA A 133 -17.80 -1.24 -15.10
CA ALA A 133 -17.74 -2.47 -15.89
C ALA A 133 -19.08 -2.88 -16.51
N THR A 134 -20.20 -2.46 -15.92
CA THR A 134 -21.56 -2.76 -16.37
C THR A 134 -22.20 -1.66 -17.22
N GLN A 135 -21.54 -0.52 -17.44
CA GLN A 135 -22.07 0.52 -18.34
C GLN A 135 -22.15 0.00 -19.77
N GLU A 136 -23.22 0.31 -20.48
CA GLU A 136 -23.32 0.01 -21.92
C GLU A 136 -22.35 0.90 -22.71
N GLY A 137 -21.34 0.28 -23.30
CA GLY A 137 -20.34 0.96 -24.13
C GLY A 137 -18.96 0.32 -24.01
N PRO A 138 -18.01 0.72 -24.87
CA PRO A 138 -16.63 0.30 -24.72
C PRO A 138 -16.08 0.84 -23.39
N LEU A 139 -15.52 -0.07 -22.60
CA LEU A 139 -14.83 0.28 -21.37
C LEU A 139 -13.50 0.96 -21.71
N THR A 140 -13.46 2.29 -21.71
CA THR A 140 -12.24 3.06 -21.91
C THR A 140 -11.43 3.07 -20.62
N ARG A 141 -10.27 2.42 -20.61
CA ARG A 141 -9.31 2.48 -19.50
C ARG A 141 -8.14 3.39 -19.85
N THR A 142 -7.61 4.09 -18.86
CA THR A 142 -6.36 4.84 -18.98
C THR A 142 -5.37 4.24 -18.02
N PHE A 143 -4.58 3.29 -18.51
CA PHE A 143 -3.52 2.69 -17.73
C PHE A 143 -2.40 3.70 -17.54
N LEU A 144 -2.14 4.07 -16.30
CA LEU A 144 -0.90 4.73 -15.93
C LEU A 144 0.19 3.66 -15.81
N ASP A 145 0.53 2.98 -16.91
CA ASP A 145 1.70 2.09 -16.96
C ASP A 145 2.95 2.93 -17.19
N TYR A 146 3.31 3.73 -16.19
CA TYR A 146 4.55 4.48 -16.22
C TYR A 146 5.28 4.37 -14.90
N VAL A 147 6.60 4.36 -15.01
CA VAL A 147 7.52 4.37 -13.89
C VAL A 147 8.16 5.75 -13.83
N LEU A 148 8.09 6.41 -12.68
CA LEU A 148 8.74 7.69 -12.46
C LEU A 148 9.94 7.50 -11.54
N SER A 149 11.13 7.86 -12.03
CA SER A 149 12.36 7.86 -11.26
C SER A 149 12.73 9.27 -10.81
N VAL A 150 12.81 9.50 -9.51
CA VAL A 150 13.25 10.76 -8.91
C VAL A 150 14.63 10.55 -8.30
N PRO A 151 15.70 11.16 -8.86
CA PRO A 151 17.04 11.07 -8.29
C PRO A 151 17.05 11.53 -6.83
N ILE A 152 17.79 10.81 -5.97
CA ILE A 152 17.87 11.13 -4.52
C ILE A 152 18.31 12.58 -4.28
N VAL A 153 19.21 13.11 -5.12
CA VAL A 153 19.67 14.51 -5.04
C VAL A 153 18.49 15.50 -5.16
N LYS A 154 17.48 15.18 -5.99
CA LYS A 154 16.27 15.99 -6.10
C LYS A 154 15.31 15.72 -4.94
N ALA A 155 15.11 14.44 -4.59
CA ALA A 155 14.23 14.04 -3.49
C ALA A 155 14.71 14.53 -2.10
N ALA A 156 16.00 14.87 -1.98
CA ALA A 156 16.61 15.49 -0.80
C ALA A 156 16.00 16.87 -0.49
N ASN A 157 15.50 17.58 -1.51
CA ASN A 157 14.74 18.81 -1.31
C ASN A 157 13.46 18.50 -0.52
N SER A 158 13.35 19.05 0.70
CA SER A 158 12.21 18.87 1.59
C SER A 158 10.90 19.34 0.99
N ASP A 159 10.93 20.43 0.23
CA ASP A 159 9.74 21.05 -0.36
C ASP A 159 9.21 20.18 -1.49
N LEU A 160 10.11 19.61 -2.31
CA LEU A 160 9.72 18.64 -3.33
C LEU A 160 9.10 17.39 -2.69
N ARG A 161 9.72 16.85 -1.64
CA ARG A 161 9.22 15.66 -0.94
C ARG A 161 7.86 15.90 -0.28
N SER A 162 7.69 17.05 0.39
CA SER A 162 6.40 17.47 0.96
C SER A 162 5.36 17.67 -0.14
N SER A 163 5.70 18.31 -1.25
CA SER A 163 4.79 18.50 -2.39
C SER A 163 4.32 17.17 -3.00
N ILE A 164 5.21 16.19 -3.16
CA ILE A 164 4.85 14.84 -3.61
C ILE A 164 3.90 14.19 -2.60
N ALA A 165 4.27 14.16 -1.32
CA ALA A 165 3.48 13.51 -0.28
C ALA A 165 2.08 14.15 -0.14
N GLY A 166 2.00 15.48 -0.12
CA GLY A 166 0.75 16.23 -0.04
C GLY A 166 -0.12 16.05 -1.28
N THR A 167 0.49 15.98 -2.47
CA THR A 167 -0.24 15.67 -3.72
C THR A 167 -0.85 14.27 -3.65
N ILE A 168 -0.08 13.26 -3.26
CA ILE A 168 -0.56 11.88 -3.16
C ILE A 168 -1.67 11.76 -2.09
N ALA A 169 -1.47 12.36 -0.91
CA ALA A 169 -2.48 12.36 0.15
C ALA A 169 -3.79 13.01 -0.32
N LYS A 170 -3.70 14.14 -1.04
CA LYS A 170 -4.87 14.86 -1.57
C LYS A 170 -5.66 14.05 -2.60
N ILE A 171 -4.99 13.24 -3.42
CA ILE A 171 -5.67 12.41 -4.44
C ILE A 171 -6.12 11.05 -3.91
N ALA A 172 -5.73 10.69 -2.67
CA ALA A 172 -6.12 9.47 -1.98
C ALA A 172 -7.45 9.61 -1.22
N THR A 173 -7.86 10.85 -0.91
CA THR A 173 -9.15 11.21 -0.29
C THR A 173 -10.20 11.54 -1.33
#